data_AF-A0A9C7G8M4-F1
#
_entry.id   AF-A0A9C7G8M4-F1
#
_cell.length_a   1.000
_cell.length_b   1.000
_cell.length_c   1.000
_cell.angle_alpha   90.00
_cell.angle_beta   90.00
_cell.angle_gamma   90.00
#
_symmetry.space_group_name_H-M   'P 1'
#
loop_
_entity.id
_entity.type
_entity.pdbx_description
1 polymer ?
#
loop_
_entity_poly.entity_id
_entity_poly.type
_entity_poly.pdbx_seq_one_letter_code
_entity_poly.pdbx_strand_id
1 'polypeptide(L)'
;MFFLFMYLAFINFLDGAATYFGLRANAIEEANPIMRQLYDTDPFLFLAVKIALSILLILVYMMIKEPKTNLVRNLAFVSSIIYTFVCFKHYYWISLIVTM
;
A
#
# COMPACT_ATOMS: atom_id res chain seq x y z
N MET A 1 -14.21 11.80 -5.11
CA MET A 1 -14.10 10.46 -4.48
C MET A 1 -13.32 9.48 -5.36
N PHE A 2 -13.63 9.40 -6.66
CA PHE A 2 -12.86 8.59 -7.63
C PHE A 2 -11.34 8.74 -7.50
N PHE A 3 -10.81 9.96 -7.66
CA PHE A 3 -9.37 10.23 -7.58
C PHE A 3 -8.73 9.79 -6.27
N LEU A 4 -9.47 9.86 -5.16
CA LEU A 4 -8.96 9.46 -3.85
C LEU A 4 -8.75 7.95 -3.76
N PHE A 5 -9.72 7.17 -4.25
CA PHE A 5 -9.60 5.71 -4.30
C PHE A 5 -8.57 5.24 -5.32
N MET A 6 -8.48 5.90 -6.48
CA MET A 6 -7.42 5.61 -7.46
C MET A 6 -6.03 5.93 -6.88
N TYR A 7 -5.89 7.06 -6.20
CA TYR A 7 -4.66 7.43 -5.51
C TYR A 7 -4.29 6.40 -4.43
N LEU A 8 -5.25 6.00 -3.59
CA LEU A 8 -5.02 5.02 -2.53
C LEU A 8 -4.66 3.63 -3.09
N ALA A 9 -5.30 3.21 -4.18
CA ALA A 9 -4.98 1.96 -4.86
C ALA A 9 -3.57 2.00 -5.47
N PHE A 10 -3.20 3.12 -6.10
CA PHE A 10 -1.88 3.34 -6.67
C PHE A 10 -0.79 3.37 -5.60
N ILE A 11 -1.01 4.10 -4.51
CA ILE A 11 0.00 4.21 -3.44
C ILE A 11 0.19 2.88 -2.69
N ASN A 12 -0.89 2.12 -2.47
CA ASN A 12 -0.79 0.76 -1.92
C ASN A 12 -0.01 -0.20 -2.84
N PHE A 13 -0.15 -0.03 -4.16
CA PHE A 13 0.63 -0.80 -5.13
C PHE A 13 2.13 -0.43 -5.06
N LEU A 14 2.45 0.87 -5.04
CA LEU A 14 3.84 1.34 -4.91
C LEU A 14 4.48 0.89 -3.60
N ASP A 15 3.75 0.98 -2.49
CA ASP A 15 4.15 0.50 -1.17
C ASP A 15 4.48 -1.00 -1.19
N GLY A 16 3.62 -1.82 -1.81
CA GLY A 16 3.88 -3.24 -2.00
C GLY A 16 5.14 -3.52 -2.81
N ALA A 17 5.34 -2.81 -3.92
CA ALA A 17 6.55 -2.96 -4.74
C ALA A 17 7.82 -2.54 -3.96
N ALA A 18 7.81 -1.38 -3.31
CA ALA A 18 8.93 -0.88 -2.52
C ALA A 18 9.27 -1.84 -1.37
N THR A 19 8.26 -2.36 -0.68
CA THR A 19 8.45 -3.31 0.42
C THR A 19 9.01 -4.64 -0.08
N TYR A 20 8.50 -5.17 -1.19
CA TYR A 20 9.00 -6.40 -1.80
C TYR A 20 10.49 -6.29 -2.15
N PHE A 21 10.90 -5.21 -2.82
CA PHE A 21 12.29 -4.99 -3.18
C PHE A 21 13.18 -4.73 -1.96
N GLY A 22 12.70 -3.94 -1.00
CA GLY A 22 13.42 -3.66 0.23
C GLY A 22 13.67 -4.93 1.05
N LEU A 23 12.65 -5.78 1.23
CA LEU A 23 12.79 -7.05 1.94
C LEU A 23 13.75 -7.99 1.20
N ARG A 24 13.66 -8.07 -0.13
CA ARG A 24 14.54 -8.93 -0.93
C ARG A 24 15.99 -8.50 -0.87
N ALA A 25 16.25 -7.21 -0.73
CA ALA A 25 17.58 -6.65 -0.52
C ALA A 25 18.07 -6.75 0.93
N ASN A 26 17.29 -7.37 1.84
CA ASN A 26 17.50 -7.33 3.30
C ASN A 26 17.68 -5.92 3.85
N ALA A 27 17.10 -4.95 3.15
CA ALA A 27 17.36 -3.56 3.38
C ALA A 27 16.28 -2.89 4.21
N ILE A 28 15.11 -3.52 4.44
CA ILE A 28 14.06 -3.10 5.38
C ILE A 28 13.54 -4.33 6.13
N GLU A 29 12.80 -4.09 7.21
CA GLU A 29 11.97 -5.10 7.87
C GLU A 29 10.47 -4.75 7.72
N GLU A 30 9.63 -5.76 7.63
CA GLU A 30 8.18 -5.60 7.56
C GLU A 30 7.60 -5.58 8.99
N ALA A 31 7.04 -4.44 9.37
CA ALA A 31 6.48 -4.24 10.71
C ALA A 31 5.10 -4.90 10.87
N ASN A 32 4.38 -5.16 9.77
CA ASN A 32 3.10 -5.83 9.81
C ASN A 32 3.28 -7.36 9.92
N PRO A 33 2.93 -7.99 11.05
CA PRO A 33 3.18 -9.42 11.27
C PRO A 33 2.44 -10.32 10.27
N ILE A 34 1.26 -9.91 9.80
CA ILE A 34 0.49 -10.66 8.80
C ILE A 34 1.20 -10.62 7.45
N MET A 35 1.63 -9.43 7.02
CA MET A 35 2.33 -9.28 5.74
C MET A 35 3.72 -9.92 5.78
N ARG A 36 4.37 -9.89 6.95
CA ARG A 36 5.63 -10.60 7.18
C ARG A 36 5.45 -12.10 7.00
N GLN A 37 4.43 -12.69 7.62
CA GLN A 37 4.12 -14.11 7.47
C GLN A 37 3.80 -14.48 6.02
N LEU A 38 3.06 -13.64 5.30
CA LEU A 38 2.77 -13.86 3.87
C LEU A 38 4.07 -13.85 3.04
N TYR A 39 4.95 -12.88 3.29
CA TYR A 39 6.23 -12.77 2.59
C TYR A 39 7.16 -13.96 2.89
N ASP A 40 7.25 -14.36 4.16
CA ASP A 40 8.06 -15.50 4.59
C ASP A 40 7.52 -16.84 4.05
N THR A 41 6.21 -16.92 3.78
CA THR A 41 5.60 -18.09 3.13
C THR A 41 5.92 -18.11 1.62
N ASP A 42 5.63 -17.01 0.93
CA ASP A 42 5.96 -16.82 -0.48
C ASP A 42 5.99 -15.31 -0.82
N PRO A 43 7.11 -14.76 -1.33
CA PRO A 43 7.20 -13.35 -1.67
C PRO A 43 6.18 -12.87 -2.73
N PHE A 44 5.75 -13.75 -3.64
CA PHE A 44 4.71 -13.43 -4.62
C PHE A 44 3.31 -13.46 -3.99
N LEU A 45 3.07 -14.27 -2.95
CA LEU A 45 1.83 -14.23 -2.19
C LEU A 45 1.64 -12.87 -1.50
N PHE A 46 2.70 -12.33 -0.89
CA PHE A 46 2.69 -10.97 -0.35
C PHE A 46 2.27 -9.94 -1.42
N LEU A 47 2.87 -10.03 -2.62
CA LEU A 47 2.58 -9.10 -3.71
C LEU A 47 1.15 -9.28 -4.24
N ALA A 48 0.70 -10.52 -4.39
CA ALA A 48 -0.65 -10.85 -4.84
C ALA A 48 -1.71 -10.28 -3.89
N VAL A 49 -1.50 -10.37 -2.57
CA VAL A 49 -2.40 -9.76 -1.57
C VAL A 49 -2.41 -8.24 -1.70
N LYS A 50 -1.26 -7.58 -1.83
CA LYS A 50 -1.20 -6.12 -2.04
C LYS A 50 -1.95 -5.69 -3.32
N ILE A 51 -1.76 -6.41 -4.42
CA ILE A 51 -2.46 -6.13 -5.69
C ILE A 51 -3.97 -6.36 -5.52
N ALA A 52 -4.39 -7.45 -4.87
CA ALA A 52 -5.79 -7.74 -4.60
C ALA A 52 -6.44 -6.64 -3.76
N LEU A 53 -5.74 -6.09 -2.76
CA LEU A 53 -6.21 -4.94 -1.98
C LEU A 53 -6.37 -3.67 -2.82
N SER A 54 -5.42 -3.38 -3.73
CA SER A 54 -5.56 -2.25 -4.66
C SER A 54 -6.77 -2.43 -5.59
N ILE A 55 -7.01 -3.63 -6.11
CA ILE A 55 -8.20 -3.94 -6.92
C ILE A 55 -9.47 -3.80 -6.08
N LEU A 56 -9.46 -4.29 -4.83
CA LEU A 56 -10.59 -4.18 -3.92
C LEU A 56 -10.97 -2.72 -3.66
N LEU A 57 -10.00 -1.82 -3.49
CA LEU A 57 -10.27 -0.38 -3.34
C LEU A 57 -10.99 0.21 -4.56
N ILE A 58 -10.59 -0.21 -5.77
CA ILE A 58 -11.26 0.20 -7.01
C ILE A 58 -12.71 -0.34 -7.04
N LEU A 59 -12.90 -1.62 -6.69
CA LEU A 59 -14.22 -2.24 -6.62
C LEU A 59 -15.13 -1.58 -5.59
N VAL A 60 -14.60 -1.25 -4.40
CA VAL A 60 -15.34 -0.53 -3.35
C VAL A 60 -15.85 0.81 -3.88
N TYR A 61 -15.03 1.57 -4.60
CA TYR A 61 -15.49 2.79 -5.25
C TYR A 61 -16.63 2.52 -6.25
N MET A 62 -16.49 1.49 -7.10
CA MET A 62 -17.51 1.14 -8.10
C MET A 62 -18.85 0.73 -7.48
N MET A 63 -18.82 0.02 -6.35
CA MET A 63 -20.01 -0.42 -5.63
C MET A 63 -20.69 0.73 -4.89
N ILE A 64 -19.92 1.62 -4.29
CA ILE A 64 -20.46 2.65 -3.39
C ILE A 64 -20.98 3.86 -4.15
N LYS A 65 -20.35 4.26 -5.29
CA LYS A 65 -20.65 5.41 -6.18
C LYS A 65 -21.04 6.74 -5.49
N GLU A 66 -22.13 6.74 -4.73
CA GLU A 66 -22.71 7.80 -3.88
C GLU A 66 -22.89 7.27 -2.42
N PRO A 67 -21.91 7.42 -1.52
CA PRO A 67 -22.04 6.94 -0.15
C PRO A 67 -23.07 7.79 0.60
N LYS A 68 -24.00 7.13 1.31
CA LYS A 68 -24.98 7.81 2.18
C LYS A 68 -24.33 8.59 3.33
N THR A 69 -23.08 8.28 3.67
CA THR A 69 -22.34 8.90 4.78
C THR A 69 -20.91 9.23 4.36
N ASN A 70 -20.35 10.33 4.88
CA ASN A 70 -18.97 10.73 4.60
C ASN A 70 -17.90 9.82 5.23
N LEU A 71 -18.28 8.79 6.00
CA LEU A 71 -17.35 7.90 6.71
C LEU A 71 -16.32 7.27 5.75
N VAL A 72 -16.78 6.68 4.64
CA VAL A 72 -15.93 6.01 3.66
C VAL A 72 -14.95 7.00 3.00
N ARG A 73 -15.43 8.21 2.69
CA ARG A 73 -14.59 9.29 2.15
C ARG A 73 -13.53 9.73 3.15
N ASN A 74 -13.91 9.93 4.42
CA ASN A 74 -12.99 10.37 5.47
C ASN A 74 -11.93 9.30 5.76
N LEU A 75 -12.32 8.02 5.82
CA LEU A 75 -11.39 6.91 5.98
C LEU A 75 -10.41 6.82 4.81
N ALA A 76 -10.90 6.92 3.57
CA ALA A 76 -10.03 6.93 2.39
C ALA A 76 -9.07 8.12 2.38
N PHE A 77 -9.50 9.28 2.88
CA PHE A 77 -8.69 10.48 2.96
C PHE A 77 -7.59 10.35 4.01
N VAL A 78 -7.94 9.95 5.23
CA VAL A 78 -6.98 9.69 6.30
C VAL A 78 -5.99 8.60 5.89
N SER A 79 -6.47 7.51 5.28
CA SER A 79 -5.62 6.43 4.78
C SER A 79 -4.66 6.94 3.72
N SER A 80 -5.12 7.81 2.81
CA SER A 80 -4.27 8.41 1.78
C SER A 80 -3.13 9.22 2.39
N ILE A 81 -3.40 10.06 3.39
CA ILE A 81 -2.38 10.84 4.10
C ILE A 81 -1.35 9.91 4.76
N ILE A 82 -1.81 8.89 5.50
CA ILE A 82 -0.93 7.94 6.19
C ILE A 82 -0.03 7.23 5.16
N TYR A 83 -0.60 6.72 4.07
CA TYR A 83 0.17 6.03 3.04
C TYR A 83 1.16 6.95 2.32
N THR A 84 0.84 8.24 2.16
CA THR A 84 1.82 9.22 1.66
C THR A 84 3.06 9.28 2.55
N PHE A 85 2.90 9.33 3.87
CA PHE A 85 4.03 9.31 4.80
C PHE A 85 4.83 8.01 4.72
N VAL A 86 4.14 6.87 4.58
CA VAL A 86 4.80 5.57 4.42
C VAL A 86 5.62 5.53 3.13
N CYS A 87 5.11 6.06 2.01
CA CYS A 87 5.88 6.17 0.77
C CYS A 87 7.12 7.07 0.90
N PHE A 88 7.03 8.18 1.65
CA PHE A 88 8.23 8.99 1.93
C PHE A 88 9.27 8.22 2.73
N LYS A 89 8.86 7.38 3.68
CA LYS A 89 9.77 6.48 4.40
C LYS A 89 10.45 5.51 3.44
N HIS A 90 9.71 4.90 2.52
CA HIS A 90 10.30 4.03 1.49
C HIS A 90 11.28 4.78 0.59
N TYR A 91 10.91 5.99 0.14
CA TYR A 91 11.80 6.83 -0.67
C TYR A 91 13.12 7.13 0.07
N TYR A 92 13.04 7.53 1.35
CA TYR A 92 14.21 7.79 2.17
C TYR A 92 15.11 6.54 2.30
N TRP A 93 14.55 5.38 2.62
CA TRP A 93 15.32 4.14 2.73
C TRP A 93 15.96 3.72 1.41
N ILE A 94 15.20 3.78 0.30
CA ILE A 94 15.74 3.45 -1.03
C ILE A 94 16.88 4.41 -1.39
N SER A 95 16.75 5.70 -1.08
CA SER A 95 17.81 6.67 -1.35
C SER A 95 19.09 6.35 -0.57
N LEU A 96 18.97 5.89 0.69
CA LEU A 96 20.10 5.47 1.52
C LEU A 96 20.80 4.24 0.91
N ILE A 97 20.05 3.24 0.45
CA ILE A 97 20.60 2.03 -0.15
C ILE A 97 21.36 2.34 -1.45
N VAL A 98 20.83 3.25 -2.27
CA VAL A 98 21.44 3.60 -3.56
C VAL A 98 22.70 4.46 -3.41
N THR A 99 22.86 5.17 -2.28
CA THR A 99 24.02 6.04 -2.02
C THR A 99 25.16 5.36 -1.24
N MET A 100 24.95 4.16 -0.72
CA MET A 100 26.00 3.31 -0.12
C MET A 100 26.63 2.37 -1.15
#